data_AF-A0A2I0T0Z3-F1
#
_entry.id   AF-A0A2I0T0Z3-F1
#
_cell.length_a   1.000
_cell.length_b   1.000
_cell.length_c   1.000
_cell.angle_alpha   90.00
_cell.angle_beta   90.00
_cell.angle_gamma   90.00
#
_symmetry.space_group_name_H-M   'P 1'
#
loop_
_entity.id
_entity.type
_entity.pdbx_description
1 polymer ?
#
loop_
_entity_poly.entity_id
_entity_poly.type
_entity_poly.pdbx_seq_one_letter_code
_entity_poly.pdbx_strand_id
1 'polypeptide(L)'
;MSLPSVYQNKFAEKLTILNDRGRGVLVRIYNIKKTCSDPKTRPPFLSDKAMEPSIKFINKKFPHLDVRSSTQHLGPVHKDKGDIVRALGPFYHSFLDVLEFRDHVYELLNTIDASQCYFDIHVNYDFTKSYLDLVVTYVSLVLLLARTEDRRLLIGMYHCAHEMSHGTRWIGCPQRGCPHWGCPQGPSPTPCVPLSPQ
;
A
#
# COMPACT_ATOMS: atom_id res chain seq x y z
N MET A 1 24.13 27.27 23.32
CA MET A 1 22.67 27.16 23.44
C MET A 1 22.21 26.07 22.50
N SER A 2 21.76 24.92 23.00
CA SER A 2 21.09 23.93 22.17
C SER A 2 19.71 24.45 21.80
N LEU A 3 19.41 24.54 20.50
CA LEU A 3 18.07 24.89 20.03
C LEU A 3 17.04 23.89 20.62
N PRO A 4 15.82 24.34 20.98
CA PRO A 4 14.77 23.44 21.44
C PRO A 4 14.52 22.30 20.45
N SER A 5 14.34 21.08 20.95
CA SER A 5 14.09 19.84 20.19
C SER A 5 13.16 20.01 18.97
N VAL A 6 12.13 20.86 19.10
CA VAL A 6 11.13 21.15 18.06
C VAL A 6 11.72 21.74 16.77
N TYR A 7 12.78 22.55 16.84
CA TYR A 7 13.43 23.11 15.66
C TYR A 7 14.20 22.07 14.84
N GLN A 8 14.44 20.88 15.39
CA GLN A 8 15.06 19.77 14.66
C GLN A 8 14.04 18.89 13.91
N ASN A 9 12.75 19.08 14.14
CA ASN A 9 11.71 18.23 13.54
C ASN A 9 11.51 18.47 12.04
N LYS A 10 12.03 19.60 11.51
CA LYS A 10 12.01 19.95 10.06
C LYS A 10 10.62 19.80 9.44
N PHE A 11 9.61 20.34 10.14
CA PHE A 11 8.21 20.15 9.74
C PHE A 11 7.91 20.73 8.36
N ALA A 12 8.44 21.92 8.06
CA ALA A 12 8.21 22.57 6.77
C ALA A 12 8.76 21.70 5.62
N GLU A 13 9.96 21.17 5.77
CA GLU A 13 10.61 20.32 4.77
C GLU A 13 9.86 18.99 4.61
N LYS A 14 9.54 18.31 5.72
CA LYS A 14 8.81 17.03 5.70
C LYS A 14 7.41 17.20 5.08
N LEU A 15 6.67 18.23 5.47
CA LEU A 15 5.35 18.53 4.90
C LEU A 15 5.44 18.83 3.40
N THR A 16 6.43 19.62 2.98
CA THR A 16 6.61 19.97 1.56
C THR A 16 6.89 18.73 0.72
N ILE A 17 7.86 17.91 1.14
CA ILE A 17 8.27 16.69 0.43
C ILE A 17 7.11 15.68 0.39
N LEU A 18 6.43 15.46 1.53
CA LEU A 18 5.34 14.49 1.59
C LEU A 18 4.12 14.93 0.79
N ASN A 19 3.78 16.23 0.78
CA ASN A 19 2.69 16.72 -0.07
C ASN A 19 2.99 16.47 -1.56
N ASP A 20 4.21 16.74 -2.00
CA ASP A 20 4.58 16.52 -3.40
C ASP A 20 4.62 15.03 -3.76
N ARG A 21 5.24 14.21 -2.91
CA ARG A 21 5.25 12.75 -3.05
C ARG A 21 3.83 12.19 -3.07
N GLY A 22 2.95 12.66 -2.19
CA GLY A 22 1.57 12.23 -2.07
C GLY A 22 0.77 12.47 -3.34
N ARG A 23 0.93 13.64 -3.99
CA ARG A 23 0.34 13.91 -5.30
C ARG A 23 0.80 12.91 -6.37
N GLY A 24 2.10 12.65 -6.42
CA GLY A 24 2.67 11.67 -7.36
C GLY A 24 2.13 10.26 -7.15
N VAL A 25 2.06 9.81 -5.88
CA VAL A 25 1.50 8.51 -5.51
C VAL A 25 0.02 8.42 -5.90
N LEU A 26 -0.76 9.47 -5.62
CA LEU A 26 -2.18 9.54 -5.97
C LEU A 26 -2.41 9.38 -7.48
N VAL A 27 -1.62 10.09 -8.30
CA VAL A 27 -1.68 9.99 -9.77
C VAL A 27 -1.32 8.58 -10.23
N ARG A 28 -0.29 7.94 -9.66
CA ARG A 28 0.09 6.57 -10.03
C ARG A 28 -1.03 5.57 -9.72
N ILE A 29 -1.64 5.64 -8.53
CA ILE A 29 -2.75 4.77 -8.17
C ILE A 29 -3.99 5.05 -9.03
N TYR A 30 -4.26 6.31 -9.37
CA TYR A 30 -5.35 6.70 -10.27
C TYR A 30 -5.16 6.07 -11.66
N ASN A 31 -3.95 6.14 -12.21
CA ASN A 31 -3.62 5.55 -13.50
C ASN A 31 -3.75 4.03 -13.46
N ILE A 32 -3.27 3.36 -12.41
CA ILE A 32 -3.46 1.90 -12.25
C ILE A 32 -4.94 1.54 -12.26
N LYS A 33 -5.76 2.26 -11.48
CA LYS A 33 -7.21 2.05 -11.46
C LYS A 33 -7.80 2.19 -12.86
N LYS A 34 -7.47 3.27 -13.58
CA LYS A 34 -7.96 3.51 -14.95
C LYS A 34 -7.53 2.42 -15.90
N THR A 35 -6.26 2.04 -15.89
CA THR A 35 -5.70 0.99 -16.75
C THR A 35 -6.41 -0.35 -16.52
N CYS A 36 -6.69 -0.71 -15.27
CA CYS A 36 -7.39 -1.95 -14.94
C CYS A 36 -8.90 -1.91 -15.26
N SER A 37 -9.54 -0.74 -15.18
CA SER A 37 -10.97 -0.60 -15.49
C SER A 37 -11.29 -0.53 -17.00
N ASP A 38 -10.33 -0.12 -17.85
CA ASP A 38 -10.53 -0.07 -19.30
C ASP A 38 -10.12 -1.40 -19.97
N PRO A 39 -11.04 -2.12 -20.64
CA PRO A 39 -10.74 -3.37 -21.34
C PRO A 39 -9.63 -3.27 -22.39
N LYS A 40 -9.38 -2.08 -22.96
CA LYS A 40 -8.36 -1.87 -23.99
C LYS A 40 -6.95 -1.77 -23.43
N THR A 41 -6.81 -1.25 -22.22
CA THR A 41 -5.50 -1.03 -21.57
C THR A 41 -5.20 -2.06 -20.49
N ARG A 42 -6.22 -2.79 -20.01
CA ARG A 42 -6.08 -3.83 -19.00
C ARG A 42 -5.08 -4.88 -19.49
N PRO A 43 -4.12 -5.30 -18.66
CA PRO A 43 -3.19 -6.37 -19.02
C PRO A 43 -3.92 -7.61 -19.53
N PRO A 44 -3.62 -8.12 -20.75
CA PRO A 44 -4.44 -9.14 -21.42
C PRO A 44 -4.63 -10.43 -20.62
N PHE A 45 -3.59 -10.84 -19.90
CA PHE A 45 -3.61 -12.03 -19.05
C PHE A 45 -4.62 -11.95 -17.89
N LEU A 46 -5.10 -10.77 -17.51
CA LEU A 46 -6.16 -10.61 -16.50
C LEU A 46 -7.56 -10.89 -17.07
N SER A 47 -7.69 -10.93 -18.39
CA SER A 47 -8.93 -11.19 -19.11
C SER A 47 -8.92 -12.56 -19.82
N ASP A 48 -7.80 -13.29 -19.76
CA ASP A 48 -7.64 -14.58 -20.42
C ASP A 48 -8.37 -15.68 -19.63
N LYS A 49 -9.19 -16.46 -20.34
CA LYS A 49 -9.88 -17.63 -19.79
C LYS A 49 -8.91 -18.66 -19.23
N ALA A 50 -7.71 -18.79 -19.81
CA ALA A 50 -6.68 -19.69 -19.30
C ALA A 50 -6.19 -19.28 -17.90
N MET A 51 -6.25 -17.99 -17.55
CA MET A 51 -5.77 -17.45 -16.27
C MET A 51 -6.84 -17.48 -15.16
N GLU A 52 -8.11 -17.74 -15.49
CA GLU A 52 -9.21 -17.78 -14.51
C GLU A 52 -8.94 -18.66 -13.27
N PRO A 53 -8.40 -19.89 -13.39
CA PRO A 53 -8.10 -20.73 -12.22
C PRO A 53 -7.08 -20.07 -11.29
N SER A 54 -6.05 -19.45 -11.86
CA SER A 54 -5.02 -18.73 -11.10
C SER A 54 -5.58 -17.47 -10.43
N ILE A 55 -6.43 -16.71 -11.14
CA ILE A 55 -7.10 -15.51 -10.60
C ILE A 55 -7.97 -15.87 -9.39
N LYS A 56 -8.81 -16.91 -9.50
CA LYS A 56 -9.67 -17.38 -8.40
C LYS A 56 -8.85 -17.86 -7.21
N PHE A 57 -7.80 -18.63 -7.47
CA PHE A 57 -6.89 -19.12 -6.42
C PHE A 57 -6.22 -17.96 -5.67
N ILE A 58 -5.63 -17.01 -6.40
CA ILE A 58 -4.93 -15.85 -5.81
C ILE A 58 -5.89 -15.04 -4.95
N ASN A 59 -7.07 -14.67 -5.48
CA ASN A 59 -8.04 -13.88 -4.72
C ASN A 59 -8.53 -14.59 -3.44
N LYS A 60 -8.68 -15.92 -3.47
CA LYS A 60 -9.13 -16.70 -2.32
C LYS A 60 -8.04 -16.85 -1.25
N LYS A 61 -6.78 -16.96 -1.66
CA LYS A 61 -5.66 -17.23 -0.75
C LYS A 61 -4.90 -15.98 -0.33
N PHE A 62 -5.12 -14.83 -0.97
CA PHE A 62 -4.50 -13.57 -0.60
C PHE A 62 -4.81 -13.19 0.87
N PRO A 63 -3.83 -12.75 1.68
CA PRO A 63 -2.42 -12.49 1.34
C PRO A 63 -1.49 -13.71 1.49
N HIS A 64 -1.99 -14.84 2.00
CA HIS A 64 -1.21 -16.04 2.28
C HIS A 64 -1.11 -16.96 1.06
N LEU A 65 -0.31 -16.54 0.08
CA LEU A 65 -0.06 -17.31 -1.14
C LEU A 65 1.07 -18.33 -0.91
N ASP A 66 0.80 -19.60 -1.21
CA ASP A 66 1.82 -20.65 -1.23
C ASP A 66 2.01 -21.17 -2.66
N VAL A 67 3.07 -20.66 -3.30
CA VAL A 67 3.39 -20.94 -4.70
C VAL A 67 3.92 -22.37 -4.89
N ARG A 68 4.57 -22.95 -3.87
CA ARG A 68 5.25 -24.24 -3.96
C ARG A 68 4.27 -25.42 -3.91
N SER A 69 3.21 -25.33 -3.10
CA SER A 69 2.20 -26.39 -2.97
C SER A 69 1.08 -26.33 -4.01
N SER A 70 0.93 -25.20 -4.71
CA SER A 70 -0.24 -24.90 -5.55
C SER A 70 0.06 -24.78 -7.05
N THR A 71 1.09 -25.49 -7.53
CA THR A 71 1.54 -25.49 -8.93
C THR A 71 0.46 -25.86 -9.93
N GLN A 72 -0.51 -26.69 -9.56
CA GLN A 72 -1.64 -27.07 -10.43
C GLN A 72 -2.55 -25.88 -10.79
N HIS A 73 -2.78 -24.94 -9.88
CA HIS A 73 -3.61 -23.75 -10.13
C HIS A 73 -2.83 -22.59 -10.74
N LEU A 74 -1.50 -22.59 -10.60
CA LEU A 74 -0.60 -21.54 -11.07
C LEU A 74 0.17 -21.91 -12.35
N GLY A 75 -0.20 -23.02 -13.02
CA GLY A 75 0.42 -23.45 -14.28
C GLY A 75 0.46 -22.35 -15.36
N PRO A 76 -0.65 -21.64 -15.65
CA PRO A 76 -0.66 -20.52 -16.59
C PRO A 76 0.28 -19.37 -16.17
N VAL A 77 0.30 -19.03 -14.88
CA VAL A 77 1.21 -18.01 -14.33
C VAL A 77 2.68 -18.43 -14.50
N HIS A 78 2.99 -19.71 -14.35
CA HIS A 78 4.35 -20.21 -14.54
C HIS A 78 4.82 -20.09 -15.99
N LYS A 79 3.93 -20.40 -16.93
CA LYS A 79 4.21 -20.33 -18.37
C LYS A 79 4.56 -18.91 -18.80
N ASP A 80 3.80 -17.92 -18.35
CA ASP A 80 3.92 -16.53 -18.80
C ASP A 80 4.63 -15.62 -17.77
N LYS A 81 5.35 -16.21 -16.81
CA LYS A 81 5.91 -15.50 -15.64
C LYS A 81 6.76 -14.27 -15.98
N GLY A 82 7.55 -14.33 -17.06
CA GLY A 82 8.40 -13.21 -17.49
C GLY A 82 7.62 -11.99 -17.95
N ASP A 83 6.54 -12.22 -18.71
CA ASP A 83 5.68 -11.15 -19.20
C ASP A 83 4.82 -10.56 -18.08
N ILE A 84 4.34 -11.41 -17.15
CA ILE A 84 3.62 -10.97 -15.96
C ILE A 84 4.50 -10.06 -15.09
N VAL A 85 5.75 -10.47 -14.82
CA VAL A 85 6.70 -9.66 -14.02
C VAL A 85 6.98 -8.33 -14.71
N ARG A 86 7.20 -8.34 -16.03
CA ARG A 86 7.45 -7.12 -16.81
C ARG A 86 6.25 -6.16 -16.78
N ALA A 87 5.04 -6.67 -16.98
CA ALA A 87 3.83 -5.85 -17.05
C ALA A 87 3.34 -5.35 -15.69
N LEU A 88 3.40 -6.20 -14.65
CA LEU A 88 2.90 -5.86 -13.31
C LEU A 88 3.95 -5.23 -12.40
N GLY A 89 5.24 -5.31 -12.74
CA GLY A 89 6.33 -4.70 -11.98
C GLY A 89 6.06 -3.24 -11.62
N PRO A 90 5.77 -2.34 -12.57
CA PRO A 90 5.49 -0.94 -12.25
C PRO A 90 4.29 -0.74 -11.30
N PHE A 91 3.26 -1.59 -11.41
CA PHE A 91 2.09 -1.53 -10.53
C PHE A 91 2.45 -1.97 -9.12
N TYR A 92 3.19 -3.07 -9.00
CA TYR A 92 3.66 -3.58 -7.72
C TYR A 92 4.51 -2.56 -6.97
N HIS A 93 5.51 -1.95 -7.63
CA HIS A 93 6.34 -0.92 -7.01
C HIS A 93 5.51 0.32 -6.63
N SER A 94 4.51 0.70 -7.44
CA SER A 94 3.60 1.79 -7.08
C SER A 94 2.78 1.47 -5.81
N PHE A 95 2.39 0.22 -5.58
CA PHE A 95 1.73 -0.17 -4.33
C PHE A 95 2.70 -0.15 -3.14
N LEU A 96 3.96 -0.53 -3.32
CA LEU A 96 5.00 -0.40 -2.28
C LEU A 96 5.22 1.08 -1.89
N ASP A 97 5.27 1.97 -2.87
CA ASP A 97 5.37 3.41 -2.63
C ASP A 97 4.24 3.95 -1.75
N VAL A 98 3.02 3.39 -1.87
CA VAL A 98 1.90 3.78 -1.01
C VAL A 98 2.15 3.35 0.44
N LEU A 99 2.72 2.17 0.66
CA LEU A 99 3.03 1.70 2.01
C LEU A 99 4.07 2.59 2.67
N GLU A 100 5.13 2.87 1.94
CA GLU A 100 6.21 3.73 2.41
C GLU A 100 5.70 5.17 2.64
N PHE A 101 4.86 5.70 1.75
CA PHE A 101 4.23 7.00 1.93
C PHE A 101 3.34 7.03 3.17
N ARG A 102 2.52 6.01 3.38
CA ARG A 102 1.67 5.87 4.56
C ARG A 102 2.49 5.92 5.84
N ASP A 103 3.57 5.15 5.92
CA ASP A 103 4.39 5.06 7.13
C ASP A 103 5.02 6.42 7.49
N HIS A 104 5.55 7.13 6.49
CA HIS A 104 6.09 8.48 6.68
C HIS A 104 5.02 9.52 7.08
N VAL A 105 3.81 9.43 6.54
CA VAL A 105 2.69 10.29 6.95
C VAL A 105 2.32 10.03 8.40
N TYR A 106 2.18 8.76 8.82
CA TYR A 106 1.87 8.44 10.21
C TYR A 106 2.95 8.92 11.19
N GLU A 107 4.23 8.71 10.87
CA GLU A 107 5.34 9.18 11.69
C GLU A 107 5.30 10.72 11.86
N LEU A 108 5.08 11.46 10.75
CA LEU A 108 4.99 12.91 10.79
C LEU A 108 3.80 13.39 11.61
N LEU A 109 2.61 12.82 11.39
CA LEU A 109 1.39 13.20 12.12
C LEU A 109 1.54 12.93 13.63
N ASN A 110 2.13 11.80 14.02
CA ASN A 110 2.41 11.49 15.43
C ASN A 110 3.41 12.49 16.04
N THR A 111 4.42 12.93 15.27
CA THR A 111 5.39 13.92 15.74
C THR A 111 4.76 15.31 15.92
N ILE A 112 3.87 15.69 15.00
CA ILE A 112 3.11 16.95 15.08
C ILE A 112 2.19 16.93 16.31
N ASP A 113 1.48 15.82 16.54
CA ASP A 113 0.62 15.64 17.71
C ASP A 113 1.42 15.72 19.02
N ALA A 114 2.54 14.99 19.11
CA ALA A 114 3.42 15.05 20.29
C ALA A 114 4.02 16.44 20.54
N SER A 115 4.22 17.23 19.49
CA SER A 115 4.74 18.60 19.59
C SER A 115 3.65 19.64 19.94
N GLN A 116 2.39 19.22 20.01
CA GLN A 116 1.22 20.07 20.32
C GLN A 116 1.24 21.35 19.47
N CYS A 117 1.46 21.21 18.17
CA CYS A 117 1.62 22.35 17.27
C CYS A 117 0.32 23.18 17.22
N TYR A 118 0.48 24.50 17.29
CA TYR A 118 -0.62 25.45 17.12
C TYR A 118 -0.96 25.63 15.64
N PHE A 119 -2.25 25.56 15.30
CA PHE A 119 -2.75 25.72 13.93
C PHE A 119 -3.74 26.88 13.85
N ASP A 120 -3.36 27.92 13.10
CA ASP A 120 -4.24 29.02 12.75
C ASP A 120 -3.90 29.52 11.33
N ILE A 121 -4.87 29.40 10.43
CA ILE A 121 -4.68 29.75 9.02
C ILE A 121 -4.35 31.24 8.81
N HIS A 122 -4.71 32.13 9.73
CA HIS A 122 -4.40 33.55 9.67
C HIS A 122 -3.01 33.90 10.21
N VAL A 123 -2.40 33.02 11.00
CA VAL A 123 -1.08 33.25 11.63
C VAL A 123 0.01 32.44 10.94
N ASN A 124 -0.16 31.13 10.81
CA ASN A 124 0.81 30.21 10.24
C ASN A 124 0.23 29.49 9.02
N TYR A 125 -0.17 30.29 8.04
CA TYR A 125 -0.83 29.85 6.81
C TYR A 125 -0.14 28.66 6.14
N ASP A 126 1.16 28.74 5.85
CA ASP A 126 1.88 27.69 5.12
C ASP A 126 1.90 26.36 5.89
N PHE A 127 2.07 26.41 7.21
CA PHE A 127 2.11 25.23 8.05
C PHE A 127 0.72 24.59 8.17
N THR A 128 -0.30 25.38 8.50
CA THR A 128 -1.69 24.92 8.63
C THR A 128 -2.23 24.38 7.30
N LYS A 129 -2.01 25.10 6.20
CA LYS A 129 -2.41 24.66 4.87
C LYS A 129 -1.70 23.38 4.46
N SER A 130 -0.37 23.31 4.60
CA SER A 130 0.39 22.13 4.17
C SER A 130 0.03 20.88 4.98
N TYR A 131 -0.28 21.05 6.27
CA TYR A 131 -0.80 19.96 7.10
C TYR A 131 -2.15 19.45 6.58
N LEU A 132 -3.11 20.36 6.34
CA LEU A 132 -4.44 20.00 5.83
C LEU A 132 -4.36 19.37 4.44
N ASP A 133 -3.54 19.92 3.55
CA ASP A 133 -3.31 19.36 2.20
C ASP A 133 -2.77 17.92 2.29
N LEU A 134 -1.85 17.65 3.22
CA LEU A 134 -1.29 16.32 3.40
C LEU A 134 -2.36 15.32 3.87
N VAL A 135 -3.18 15.72 4.84
CA VAL A 135 -4.30 14.92 5.36
C VAL A 135 -5.31 14.63 4.26
N VAL A 136 -5.72 15.65 3.50
CA VAL A 136 -6.67 15.49 2.38
C VAL A 136 -6.09 14.57 1.29
N THR A 137 -4.81 14.74 0.95
CA THR A 137 -4.12 13.88 -0.03
C THR A 137 -4.08 12.43 0.45
N TYR A 138 -3.74 12.21 1.72
CA TYR A 138 -3.69 10.87 2.30
C TYR A 138 -5.07 10.20 2.32
N VAL A 139 -6.12 10.90 2.78
CA VAL A 139 -7.49 10.36 2.77
C VAL A 139 -7.96 10.06 1.35
N SER A 140 -7.68 10.95 0.40
CA SER A 140 -8.00 10.74 -1.02
C SER A 140 -7.31 9.50 -1.58
N LEU A 141 -6.05 9.27 -1.21
CA LEU A 141 -5.28 8.09 -1.60
C LEU A 141 -5.89 6.80 -1.02
N VAL A 142 -6.24 6.79 0.26
CA VAL A 142 -6.88 5.63 0.91
C VAL A 142 -8.23 5.31 0.26
N LEU A 143 -9.05 6.33 -0.01
CA LEU A 143 -10.34 6.15 -0.70
C LEU A 143 -10.16 5.65 -2.15
N LEU A 144 -9.15 6.16 -2.86
CA LEU A 144 -8.85 5.73 -4.21
C LEU A 144 -8.38 4.27 -4.24
N LEU A 145 -7.49 3.88 -3.33
CA LEU A 145 -7.04 2.51 -3.15
C LEU A 145 -8.20 1.57 -2.83
N ALA A 146 -9.14 1.99 -1.96
CA ALA A 146 -10.32 1.21 -1.61
C ALA A 146 -11.15 0.87 -2.85
N ARG A 147 -11.24 1.80 -3.80
CA ARG A 147 -11.95 1.66 -5.09
C ARG A 147 -11.14 0.94 -6.20
N THR A 148 -9.91 0.51 -5.92
CA THR A 148 -9.11 -0.31 -6.84
C THR A 148 -9.33 -1.79 -6.49
N GLU A 149 -10.32 -2.41 -7.13
CA GLU A 149 -10.78 -3.77 -6.82
C GLU A 149 -9.73 -4.85 -7.11
N ASP A 150 -9.04 -4.74 -8.25
CA ASP A 150 -8.03 -5.71 -8.69
C ASP A 150 -6.71 -5.66 -7.88
N ARG A 151 -6.57 -4.77 -6.89
CA ARG A 151 -5.29 -4.56 -6.18
C ARG A 151 -4.69 -5.86 -5.63
N ARG A 152 -5.52 -6.73 -5.05
CA ARG A 152 -5.09 -8.02 -4.47
C ARG A 152 -4.55 -8.96 -5.56
N LEU A 153 -5.24 -8.99 -6.70
CA LEU A 153 -4.86 -9.81 -7.85
C LEU A 153 -3.55 -9.32 -8.47
N LEU A 154 -3.39 -8.01 -8.68
CA LEU A 154 -2.18 -7.43 -9.26
C LEU A 154 -0.95 -7.73 -8.39
N ILE A 155 -1.08 -7.53 -7.07
CA ILE A 155 0.00 -7.79 -6.11
C ILE A 155 0.30 -9.29 -6.03
N GLY A 156 -0.74 -10.12 -5.87
CA GLY A 156 -0.59 -11.56 -5.70
C GLY A 156 -0.03 -12.24 -6.95
N MET A 157 -0.46 -11.83 -8.13
CA MET A 157 0.01 -12.44 -9.38
C MET A 157 1.46 -12.07 -9.70
N TYR A 158 1.85 -10.81 -9.45
CA TYR A 158 3.26 -10.42 -9.52
C TYR A 158 4.11 -11.24 -8.53
N HIS A 159 3.66 -11.39 -7.28
CA HIS A 159 4.38 -12.16 -6.27
C HIS A 159 4.58 -13.63 -6.71
N CYS A 160 3.53 -14.29 -7.20
CA CYS A 160 3.61 -15.65 -7.71
C CYS A 160 4.61 -15.78 -8.88
N ALA A 161 4.51 -14.91 -9.88
CA ALA A 161 5.37 -14.94 -11.05
C ALA A 161 6.85 -14.64 -10.71
N HIS A 162 7.07 -13.71 -9.76
CA HIS A 162 8.40 -13.36 -9.28
C HIS A 162 9.04 -14.51 -8.48
N GLU A 163 8.31 -15.13 -7.54
CA GLU A 163 8.80 -16.28 -6.76
C GLU A 163 9.15 -17.46 -7.67
N MET A 164 8.35 -17.72 -8.72
CA MET A 164 8.62 -18.74 -9.74
C MET A 164 9.80 -18.44 -10.66
N SER A 165 10.26 -17.19 -10.73
CA SER A 165 11.38 -16.77 -11.57
C SER A 165 12.71 -16.80 -10.81
N HIS A 166 12.69 -16.51 -9.51
CA HIS A 166 13.89 -16.34 -8.70
C HIS A 166 14.06 -17.40 -7.58
N GLY A 167 13.14 -18.36 -7.44
CA GLY A 167 13.24 -19.47 -6.47
C GLY A 167 13.18 -19.08 -4.99
N THR A 168 13.08 -17.78 -4.71
CA THR A 168 13.21 -17.18 -3.38
C THR A 168 11.94 -16.40 -3.07
N ARG A 169 11.36 -16.60 -1.88
CA ARG A 169 10.28 -15.76 -1.36
C ARG A 169 10.86 -14.36 -1.13
N TRP A 170 10.28 -13.34 -1.75
CA TRP A 170 10.83 -11.98 -1.65
C TRP A 170 10.77 -11.47 -0.21
N ILE A 171 11.92 -11.05 0.33
CA ILE A 171 12.07 -10.54 1.70
C ILE A 171 11.33 -9.20 1.89
N GLY A 172 11.01 -8.49 0.79
CA GLY A 172 10.19 -7.28 0.79
C GLY A 172 8.68 -7.52 0.86
N CYS A 173 8.21 -8.76 0.99
CA CYS A 173 6.86 -9.03 1.50
C CYS A 173 6.98 -9.09 3.03
N PRO A 174 6.75 -7.98 3.75
CA PRO A 174 7.06 -7.97 5.15
C PRO A 174 5.99 -8.84 5.82
N GLN A 175 6.41 -9.86 6.58
CA GLN A 175 5.52 -10.54 7.52
C GLN A 175 4.85 -9.56 8.51
N ARG A 176 5.31 -8.30 8.56
CA ARG A 176 4.74 -7.18 9.33
C ARG A 176 4.14 -6.04 8.48
N GLY A 177 4.03 -6.22 7.17
CA GLY A 177 3.64 -5.19 6.22
C GLY A 177 2.79 -5.75 5.08
N CYS A 178 2.00 -6.78 5.36
CA CYS A 178 0.65 -6.82 4.81
C CYS A 178 -0.11 -5.72 5.54
N PRO A 179 -0.42 -4.57 4.91
CA PRO A 179 -1.58 -3.84 5.35
C PRO A 179 -2.71 -4.83 5.39
N HIS A 180 -3.43 -4.77 6.48
CA HIS A 180 -4.82 -5.14 6.59
C HIS A 180 -5.58 -4.50 5.41
N TRP A 181 -5.47 -5.06 4.20
CA TRP A 181 -5.97 -4.51 2.92
C TRP A 181 -7.50 -4.67 2.82
N GLY A 182 -8.23 -4.51 3.93
CA GLY A 182 -9.68 -4.59 3.94
C GLY A 182 -10.41 -4.83 5.26
N CYS A 183 -9.86 -4.53 6.45
CA CYS A 183 -10.75 -4.39 7.63
C CYS A 183 -10.68 -2.98 8.21
N PRO A 184 -11.83 -2.32 8.48
CA PRO A 184 -11.87 -1.17 9.36
C PRO A 184 -11.49 -1.64 10.76
N GLN A 185 -10.43 -1.08 11.35
CA GLN A 185 -10.12 -1.33 12.75
C GLN A 185 -11.01 -0.44 13.62
N GLY A 186 -12.02 -1.03 14.26
CA GLY A 186 -12.56 -0.51 15.51
C GLY A 186 -11.54 -0.69 16.65
N PRO A 187 -11.72 0.00 17.79
CA PRO A 187 -10.73 0.03 18.86
C PRO A 187 -10.53 -1.37 19.48
N SER A 188 -9.26 -1.68 19.75
CA SER A 188 -8.73 -2.91 20.31
C SER A 188 -9.52 -3.49 21.50
N PRO A 189 -9.64 -4.82 21.65
CA PRO A 189 -10.01 -5.42 22.93
C PRO A 189 -8.77 -5.50 23.82
N THR A 190 -8.90 -4.94 25.02
CA THR A 190 -8.04 -5.17 26.19
C THR A 190 -7.79 -6.67 26.44
N PRO A 191 -6.61 -7.08 26.92
CA PRO A 191 -6.33 -8.48 27.20
C PRO A 191 -7.09 -8.94 28.45
N CYS A 192 -7.92 -9.97 28.29
CA CYS A 192 -8.52 -10.71 29.38
C CYS A 192 -7.41 -11.33 30.24
N VAL A 193 -7.35 -10.93 31.51
CA VAL A 193 -6.58 -11.59 32.56
C VAL A 193 -7.14 -12.99 32.77
N PRO A 194 -6.33 -14.07 32.78
CA PRO A 194 -6.81 -15.38 33.16
C PRO A 194 -6.99 -15.45 34.69
N LEU A 195 -8.24 -15.53 35.13
CA LEU A 195 -8.59 -16.03 36.46
C LEU A 195 -8.37 -17.55 36.45
N SER A 196 -7.27 -18.01 37.04
CA SER A 196 -7.11 -19.41 37.42
C SER A 196 -7.96 -19.71 38.67
N PRO A 197 -8.64 -20.86 38.74
CA PRO A 197 -9.35 -21.29 39.93
C PRO A 197 -8.41 -22.04 40.88
N GLN A 198 -8.15 -21.48 42.06
CA GLN A 198 -8.07 -22.14 43.38
C GLN A 198 -7.91 -21.10 44.48
#